data_AF-A0A936R3Q0-F1
#
_entry.id   AF-A0A936R3Q0-F1
#
_cell.length_a   1.000
_cell.length_b   1.000
_cell.length_c   1.000
_cell.angle_alpha   90.00
_cell.angle_beta   90.00
_cell.angle_gamma   90.00
#
_symmetry.space_group_name_H-M   'P 1'
#
loop_
_entity.id
_entity.type
_entity.pdbx_description
1 polymer ?
#
loop_
_entity_poly.entity_id
_entity_poly.type
_entity_poly.pdbx_seq_one_letter_code
_entity_poly.pdbx_strand_id
1 'polypeptide(L)'
;MIVPTLASGQTARIIEARYRIGAGTSATVKLQKNGGDITGMTAISVTTTQATTTPTAVSLAAGDHIQPIVTAVSGAPQNMTVTLTIEYAASGA
;
A
#
# COMPACT_ATOMS: atom_id res chain seq x y z
N MET A 1 9.96 -0.66 0.20
CA MET A 1 9.49 -0.84 1.59
C MET A 1 9.25 0.54 2.17
N ILE A 2 8.11 0.75 2.81
CA ILE A 2 7.75 2.02 3.47
C ILE A 2 7.76 1.77 4.97
N VAL A 3 8.41 2.67 5.72
CA VAL A 3 8.48 2.62 7.19
C VAL A 3 8.05 3.97 7.74
N PRO A 4 6.88 4.07 8.41
CA PRO A 4 6.41 5.32 8.97
C PRO A 4 7.18 5.64 10.26
N THR A 5 7.49 6.92 10.45
CA THR A 5 8.00 7.48 11.71
C THR A 5 6.86 8.26 12.37
N LEU A 6 6.62 8.01 13.66
CA LEU A 6 5.58 8.70 14.43
C LEU A 6 6.22 9.32 15.67
N ALA A 7 5.86 10.56 15.98
CA ALA A 7 6.16 11.16 17.28
C ALA A 7 5.28 10.53 18.37
N SER A 8 5.69 10.68 19.64
CA SER A 8 4.90 10.20 20.78
C SER A 8 3.48 10.75 20.72
N GLY A 9 2.49 9.87 20.88
CA GLY A 9 1.07 10.22 20.86
C GLY A 9 0.48 10.43 19.47
N GLN A 10 1.27 10.45 18.39
CA GLN A 10 0.68 10.47 17.05
C GLN A 10 0.07 9.12 16.69
N THR A 11 -0.98 9.17 15.88
CA THR A 11 -1.52 8.02 15.18
C THR A 11 -1.29 8.19 13.69
N ALA A 12 -1.14 7.08 12.97
CA ALA A 12 -1.07 7.09 11.53
C ALA A 12 -1.93 5.98 10.95
N ARG A 13 -2.50 6.21 9.76
CA ARG A 13 -3.24 5.18 9.02
C ARG A 13 -3.06 5.32 7.52
N ILE A 14 -3.07 4.19 6.81
CA ILE A 14 -3.13 4.17 5.35
C ILE A 14 -4.56 4.49 4.93
N ILE A 15 -4.74 5.47 4.05
CA ILE A 15 -6.07 5.91 3.57
C ILE A 15 -6.27 5.70 2.06
N GLU A 16 -5.19 5.56 1.30
CA GLU A 16 -5.23 5.27 -0.14
C GLU A 16 -3.97 4.52 -0.55
N ALA A 17 -4.11 3.53 -1.42
CA ALA A 17 -3.03 3.09 -2.29
C ALA A 17 -3.38 3.44 -3.73
N ARG A 18 -2.40 4.00 -4.44
CA ARG A 18 -2.47 4.33 -5.85
C ARG A 18 -1.44 3.52 -6.60
N TYR A 19 -1.81 2.95 -7.75
CA TYR A 19 -0.95 2.00 -8.44
C TYR A 19 -1.16 2.01 -9.95
N ARG A 20 -0.11 1.65 -10.68
CA ARG A 20 -0.11 1.36 -12.12
C ARG A 20 1.16 0.62 -12.53
N ILE A 21 1.14 0.00 -13.70
CA ILE A 21 2.35 -0.36 -14.46
C ILE A 21 2.55 0.61 -15.62
N GLY A 22 3.78 0.77 -16.09
CA GLY A 22 4.09 1.63 -17.23
C GLY A 22 3.85 0.96 -18.60
N ALA A 23 3.99 -0.36 -18.66
CA ALA A 23 3.78 -1.16 -19.87
C ALA A 23 3.49 -2.63 -19.53
N GLY A 24 3.03 -3.41 -20.50
CA GLY A 24 2.63 -4.81 -20.34
C GLY A 24 1.14 -4.99 -20.05
N THR A 25 0.76 -6.14 -19.50
CA THR A 25 -0.65 -6.49 -19.27
C THR A 25 -1.09 -6.20 -17.83
N SER A 26 -0.63 -7.00 -16.86
CA SER A 26 -1.01 -6.79 -15.46
C SER A 26 -0.09 -7.49 -14.46
N ALA A 27 -0.13 -7.03 -13.21
CA ALA A 27 0.37 -7.75 -12.04
C ALA A 27 -0.73 -7.77 -10.96
N THR A 28 -0.84 -8.88 -10.24
CA THR A 28 -1.65 -8.94 -9.02
C THR A 28 -0.72 -8.72 -7.84
N VAL A 29 -1.07 -7.76 -6.99
CA VAL A 29 -0.27 -7.34 -5.84
C VAL A 29 -1.12 -7.40 -4.58
N LYS A 30 -0.51 -7.78 -3.47
CA LYS A 30 -1.07 -7.55 -2.13
C LYS A 30 -0.17 -6.62 -1.33
N LEU A 31 -0.74 -5.89 -0.38
CA LEU A 31 0.03 -5.13 0.59
C LEU A 31 0.12 -5.89 1.90
N GLN A 32 1.32 -5.91 2.46
CA GLN A 32 1.57 -6.50 3.78
C GLN A 32 2.09 -5.47 4.76
N LYS A 33 1.72 -5.66 6.02
CA LYS A 33 2.24 -4.98 7.21
C LYS A 33 2.93 -6.03 8.08
N ASN A 34 4.25 -5.89 8.27
CA ASN A 34 5.05 -6.81 9.09
C ASN A 34 4.87 -8.29 8.69
N GLY A 35 4.75 -8.58 7.40
CA GLY A 35 4.52 -9.92 6.85
C GLY A 35 3.07 -10.41 6.87
N GLY A 36 2.17 -9.74 7.59
CA GLY A 36 0.72 -10.01 7.57
C GLY A 36 0.00 -9.24 6.48
N ASP A 37 -1.00 -9.85 5.86
CA ASP A 37 -1.77 -9.20 4.79
C ASP A 37 -2.64 -8.06 5.33
N ILE A 38 -2.63 -6.92 4.64
CA ILE A 38 -3.51 -5.80 4.96
C ILE A 38 -4.92 -6.12 4.46
N THR A 39 -5.90 -6.08 5.38
CA THR A 39 -7.30 -6.34 5.04
C THR A 39 -7.79 -5.35 3.98
N GLY A 40 -8.48 -5.86 2.96
CA GLY A 40 -8.92 -5.07 1.81
C GLY A 40 -7.85 -4.84 0.72
N MET A 41 -6.61 -5.29 0.93
CA MET A 41 -5.48 -5.11 0.01
C MET A 41 -4.80 -6.43 -0.35
N THR A 42 -5.57 -7.50 -0.53
CA THR A 42 -5.07 -8.87 -0.74
C THR A 42 -4.99 -9.30 -2.20
N ALA A 43 -5.64 -8.59 -3.13
CA ALA A 43 -5.68 -8.93 -4.56
C ALA A 43 -5.89 -7.68 -5.44
N ILE A 44 -4.93 -6.76 -5.39
CA ILE A 44 -4.94 -5.54 -6.21
C ILE A 44 -4.52 -5.89 -7.63
N SER A 45 -5.40 -5.68 -8.61
CA SER A 45 -5.06 -5.82 -10.03
C SER A 45 -4.45 -4.51 -10.55
N VAL A 46 -3.16 -4.55 -10.85
CA VAL A 46 -2.40 -3.40 -11.35
C VAL A 46 -2.28 -3.51 -12.87
N THR A 47 -2.85 -2.55 -13.58
CA THR A 47 -2.78 -2.43 -15.05
C THR A 47 -2.13 -1.10 -15.46
N THR A 48 -2.05 -0.84 -16.75
CA THR A 48 -1.52 0.43 -17.28
C THR A 48 -2.40 1.64 -16.94
N THR A 49 -3.69 1.41 -16.64
CA THR A 49 -4.59 2.44 -16.13
C THR A 49 -4.31 2.66 -14.65
N GLN A 50 -4.07 3.92 -14.29
CA GLN A 50 -3.95 4.31 -12.89
C GLN A 50 -5.26 4.05 -12.15
N ALA A 51 -5.16 3.38 -11.01
CA ALA A 51 -6.28 3.15 -10.12
C ALA A 51 -5.88 3.43 -8.67
N THR A 52 -6.89 3.55 -7.81
CA THR A 52 -6.73 3.69 -6.37
C THR A 52 -7.58 2.68 -5.63
N THR A 53 -7.18 2.33 -4.42
CA THR A 53 -7.98 1.56 -3.47
C THR A 53 -7.82 2.15 -2.09
N THR A 54 -8.92 2.34 -1.38
CA THR A 54 -8.93 2.71 0.03
C THR A 54 -9.01 1.44 0.86
N PRO A 55 -7.97 1.11 1.66
CA PRO A 55 -8.07 -0.02 2.57
C PRO A 55 -9.07 0.30 3.68
N THR A 56 -9.63 -0.74 4.31
CA THR A 56 -10.23 -0.57 5.64
C THR A 56 -9.17 0.03 6.57
N ALA A 57 -9.56 0.94 7.47
CA ALA A 57 -8.61 1.70 8.29
C ALA A 57 -7.49 0.82 8.89
N VAL A 58 -6.25 1.06 8.45
CA VAL A 58 -5.07 0.30 8.88
C VAL A 58 -4.25 1.18 9.81
N SER A 59 -4.34 0.95 11.12
CA SER A 59 -3.48 1.67 12.07
C SER A 59 -2.02 1.28 11.87
N LEU A 60 -1.15 2.29 11.88
CA LEU A 60 0.29 2.16 11.78
C LEU A 60 0.94 2.60 13.09
N ALA A 61 1.95 1.86 13.51
CA ALA A 61 2.88 2.18 14.57
C ALA A 61 4.24 2.56 13.96
N ALA A 62 5.04 3.29 14.73
CA ALA A 62 6.41 3.61 14.33
C ALA A 62 7.21 2.33 14.06
N GLY A 63 7.91 2.29 12.93
CA GLY A 63 8.73 1.14 12.56
C GLY A 63 7.98 0.00 11.85
N ASP A 64 6.67 0.12 11.62
CA ASP A 64 5.95 -0.88 10.82
C ASP A 64 6.49 -0.98 9.38
N HIS A 65 6.67 -2.18 8.88
CA HIS A 65 7.16 -2.44 7.54
C HIS A 65 5.99 -2.67 6.58
N ILE A 66 5.80 -1.74 5.63
CA ILE A 66 4.79 -1.88 4.57
C ILE A 66 5.46 -2.26 3.25
N GLN A 67 4.96 -3.32 2.63
CA GLN A 67 5.53 -3.88 1.40
C GLN A 67 4.47 -4.35 0.40
N PRO A 68 4.63 -4.02 -0.89
CA PRO A 68 3.88 -4.70 -1.95
C PRO A 68 4.50 -6.07 -2.24
N ILE A 69 3.66 -7.08 -2.36
CA ILE A 69 4.03 -8.44 -2.76
C ILE A 69 3.32 -8.77 -4.05
N VAL A 70 4.08 -9.04 -5.12
CA VAL A 70 3.51 -9.54 -6.38
C VAL A 70 3.15 -11.01 -6.18
N THR A 71 1.90 -11.37 -6.40
CA THR A 71 1.38 -12.74 -6.24
C THR A 71 1.11 -13.43 -7.56
N ALA A 72 0.87 -12.67 -8.62
CA ALA A 72 0.74 -13.18 -9.98
C ALA A 72 1.16 -12.11 -10.99
N VAL A 73 1.55 -12.57 -12.18
CA VAL A 73 1.87 -11.71 -13.32
C VAL A 73 1.17 -12.25 -14.57
N SER A 74 0.72 -11.35 -15.43
CA SER A 74 0.21 -11.69 -16.76
C SER A 74 0.97 -10.89 -17.81
N GLY A 75 1.47 -11.58 -18.84
CA GLY A 75 2.35 -10.99 -19.84
C GLY A 75 3.69 -10.53 -19.25
N ALA A 76 4.13 -9.33 -19.64
CA ALA A 76 5.41 -8.76 -19.21
C ALA A 76 5.21 -7.35 -18.60
N PRO A 77 4.64 -7.23 -17.39
CA PRO A 77 4.42 -5.94 -16.73
C PRO A 77 5.77 -5.27 -16.39
N GLN A 78 5.86 -3.97 -16.66
CA GLN A 78 7.07 -3.18 -16.43
C GLN A 78 6.76 -1.88 -15.69
N ASN A 79 7.75 -1.35 -14.97
CA ASN A 79 7.70 -0.03 -14.32
C ASN A 79 6.54 0.12 -13.33
N MET A 80 6.28 -0.93 -12.53
CA MET A 80 5.22 -0.90 -11.53
C MET A 80 5.51 0.17 -10.48
N THR A 81 4.52 1.02 -10.22
CA THR A 81 4.55 2.04 -9.19
C THR A 81 3.40 1.81 -8.23
N VAL A 82 3.68 1.86 -6.93
CA VAL A 82 2.68 1.87 -5.86
C VAL A 82 3.00 3.03 -4.94
N THR A 83 2.02 3.87 -4.67
CA THR A 83 2.09 5.02 -3.77
C THR A 83 1.07 4.83 -2.67
N LEU A 84 1.46 5.09 -1.42
CA LEU A 84 0.56 5.05 -0.27
C LEU A 84 0.37 6.46 0.27
N THR A 85 -0.88 6.82 0.54
CA THR A 85 -1.22 8.02 1.29
C THR A 85 -1.42 7.65 2.75
N ILE A 86 -0.65 8.27 3.63
CA ILE A 86 -0.70 8.06 5.08
C ILE A 86 -1.23 9.34 5.72
N GLU A 87 -2.32 9.21 6.46
CA GLU A 87 -2.85 10.28 7.30
C GLU A 87 -2.22 10.18 8.69
N TYR A 88 -1.82 11.33 9.24
CA TYR A 88 -1.31 11.46 10.60
C TYR A 88 -2.27 12.33 11.42
N ALA A 89 -2.54 11.91 12.66
CA ALA A 89 -3.30 12.71 13.63
C ALA A 89 -2.52 12.79 14.96
N ALA A 90 -2.51 13.97 15.58
CA ALA A 90 -1.90 14.18 16.89
C ALA A 90 -2.75 13.57 18.01
N SER A 91 -2.15 13.06 19.10
CA SER A 91 -2.90 12.87 20.35
C SER A 91 -3.04 14.22 21.04
N GLY A 92 -4.28 14.68 21.18
CA GLY A 92 -4.63 15.82 22.02
C GLY A 92 -4.92 17.09 21.23
N ALA A 93 -6.21 17.36 21.08
CA ALA A 93 -6.76 18.68 21.34
C ALA A 93 -7.37 18.62 22.74
#